data_AF-A0A519Q9H6-F1
#
_entry.id   AF-A0A519Q9H6-F1
#
_cell.length_a   1.000
_cell.length_b   1.000
_cell.length_c   1.000
_cell.angle_alpha   90.00
_cell.angle_beta   90.00
_cell.angle_gamma   90.00
#
_symmetry.space_group_name_H-M   'P 1'
#
loop_
_entity.id
_entity.type
_entity.pdbx_description
1 polymer ?
#
loop_
_entity_poly.entity_id
_entity_poly.type
_entity_poly.pdbx_seq_one_letter_code
_entity_poly.pdbx_strand_id
1 'polypeptide(L)'
;SSSPNGLRLQEILASIDIPPLEPTPENHVLTRTFYLLKDFPGRYRGGPLWVEARQDARNSTSQLSSGGDGVTPLLITGNDFAGAWAVDQQGNSMLPTVPPDDMQREYAYRAGVNIMMYMLTGNYKADQVHVPALLERLGQ
;
A
#
# COMPACT_ATOMS: atom_id res chain seq x y z
N SER A 1 -7.99 -3.20 17.99
CA SER A 1 -7.76 -4.47 18.71
C SER A 1 -6.91 -4.19 19.93
N SER A 2 -7.07 -4.94 21.02
CA SER A 2 -6.29 -4.80 22.27
C SER A 2 -4.97 -5.60 22.26
N SER A 3 -4.46 -5.98 21.09
CA SER A 3 -3.20 -6.74 21.01
C SER A 3 -2.01 -5.83 21.32
N PRO A 4 -0.89 -6.37 21.85
CA PRO A 4 0.33 -5.59 22.10
C PRO A 4 0.80 -4.81 20.87
N ASN A 5 0.76 -5.42 19.67
CA ASN A 5 1.12 -4.77 18.42
C ASN A 5 0.15 -3.64 18.03
N GLY A 6 -1.14 -3.80 18.31
CA GLY A 6 -2.15 -2.78 18.05
C GLY A 6 -1.99 -1.56 18.95
N LEU A 7 -1.71 -1.79 20.24
CA LEU A 7 -1.39 -0.72 21.20
C LEU A 7 -0.10 -0.01 20.80
N ARG A 8 0.94 -0.76 20.44
CA ARG A 8 2.21 -0.18 20.00
C ARG A 8 2.04 0.66 18.73
N LEU A 9 1.23 0.21 17.78
CA LEU A 9 0.88 0.99 16.60
C LEU A 9 0.17 2.28 16.99
N GLN A 10 -0.84 2.23 17.88
CA GLN A 10 -1.52 3.44 18.37
C GLN A 10 -0.56 4.43 19.04
N GLU A 11 0.40 3.96 19.83
CA GLU A 11 1.44 4.81 20.43
C GLU A 11 2.33 5.49 19.38
N ILE A 12 2.77 4.75 18.36
CA ILE A 12 3.57 5.30 17.26
C ILE A 12 2.77 6.36 16.49
N LEU A 13 1.49 6.08 16.27
CA LEU A 13 0.59 6.95 15.51
C LEU A 13 0.15 8.20 16.31
N ALA A 14 0.14 8.16 17.65
CA ALA A 14 -0.31 9.27 18.50
C ALA A 14 0.58 10.53 18.42
N SER A 15 1.84 10.39 17.99
CA SER A 15 2.76 11.51 17.80
C SER A 15 2.78 12.07 16.38
N ILE A 16 1.94 11.52 15.49
CA ILE A 16 1.94 11.79 14.07
C ILE A 16 0.55 12.30 13.67
N ASP A 17 0.50 13.40 12.93
CA ASP A 17 -0.75 13.90 12.36
C ASP A 17 -1.14 13.06 11.13
N ILE A 18 -1.98 12.05 11.31
CA ILE A 18 -2.28 11.04 10.29
C ILE A 18 -3.53 11.47 9.51
N PRO A 19 -3.48 11.49 8.16
CA PRO A 19 -4.68 11.75 7.38
C PRO A 19 -5.72 10.63 7.58
N PRO A 20 -7.00 10.87 7.27
CA PRO A 20 -8.01 9.82 7.28
C PRO A 20 -7.56 8.61 6.46
N LEU A 21 -7.78 7.40 6.97
CA LEU A 21 -7.36 6.15 6.33
C LEU A 21 -8.57 5.36 5.82
N GLU A 22 -8.40 4.71 4.67
CA GLU A 22 -9.36 3.75 4.14
C GLU A 22 -8.67 2.42 3.76
N PRO A 23 -9.38 1.28 3.77
CA PRO A 23 -8.86 0.06 3.14
C PRO A 23 -8.58 0.32 1.66
N THR A 24 -7.45 -0.17 1.14
CA THR A 24 -7.04 0.03 -0.25
C THR A 24 -8.18 -0.33 -1.22
N PRO A 25 -8.73 0.63 -1.96
CA PRO A 25 -9.79 0.36 -2.93
C PRO A 25 -9.31 -0.57 -4.05
N GLU A 26 -10.19 -1.38 -4.63
CA GLU A 26 -9.83 -2.29 -5.73
C GLU A 26 -9.22 -1.57 -6.94
N ASN A 27 -9.70 -0.35 -7.21
CA ASN A 27 -9.23 0.49 -8.32
C ASN A 27 -8.02 1.38 -7.96
N HIS A 28 -7.43 1.20 -6.77
CA HIS A 28 -6.26 1.96 -6.32
C HIS A 28 -5.05 1.65 -7.21
N VAL A 29 -4.20 2.64 -7.49
CA VAL A 29 -3.05 2.47 -8.40
C VAL A 29 -2.11 1.36 -7.91
N LEU A 30 -1.91 1.25 -6.59
CA LEU A 30 -1.11 0.23 -5.92
C LEU A 30 -1.51 -1.22 -6.30
N THR A 31 -2.77 -1.50 -6.69
CA THR A 31 -3.20 -2.83 -7.15
C THR A 31 -2.70 -3.18 -8.56
N ARG A 32 -2.16 -2.21 -9.29
CA ARG A 32 -1.79 -2.32 -10.72
C ARG A 32 -0.52 -1.56 -11.08
N THR A 33 0.34 -1.26 -10.11
CA THR A 33 1.59 -0.54 -10.38
C THR A 33 2.55 -1.39 -11.21
N PHE A 34 2.74 -2.66 -10.83
CA PHE A 34 3.56 -3.62 -11.60
C PHE A 34 2.77 -4.91 -11.89
N TYR A 35 2.42 -5.65 -10.85
CA TYR A 35 1.50 -6.78 -10.91
C TYR A 35 0.05 -6.32 -10.78
N LEU A 36 -0.87 -7.11 -11.34
CA LEU A 36 -2.31 -6.99 -11.07
C LEU A 36 -2.65 -7.82 -9.82
N LEU A 37 -3.07 -7.14 -8.76
CA LEU A 37 -3.36 -7.73 -7.45
C LEU A 37 -4.82 -7.45 -7.07
N LYS A 38 -5.47 -8.43 -6.43
CA LYS A 38 -6.81 -8.27 -5.86
C LYS A 38 -6.77 -7.98 -4.36
N ASP A 39 -5.79 -8.56 -3.68
CA ASP A 39 -5.53 -8.40 -2.26
C ASP A 39 -4.02 -8.22 -2.01
N PHE A 40 -3.68 -7.94 -0.75
CA PHE A 40 -2.30 -7.72 -0.31
C PHE A 40 -1.94 -8.67 0.84
N PRO A 41 -1.81 -9.97 0.58
CA PRO A 41 -1.45 -10.92 1.62
C PRO A 41 0.01 -10.76 2.04
N GLY A 42 0.29 -11.10 3.29
CA GLY A 42 1.63 -11.23 3.83
C GLY A 42 1.79 -12.63 4.44
N ARG A 43 2.38 -12.72 5.64
CA ARG A 43 2.38 -13.97 6.40
C ARG A 43 0.95 -14.42 6.72
N TYR A 44 0.05 -13.47 6.94
CA TYR A 44 -1.39 -13.69 7.08
C TYR A 44 -2.15 -13.15 5.85
N ARG A 45 -3.38 -13.62 5.67
CA ARG A 45 -4.32 -13.15 4.64
C ARG A 45 -5.65 -12.76 5.30
N GLY A 46 -6.41 -11.90 4.62
CA GLY A 46 -7.76 -11.49 5.01
C GLY A 46 -7.82 -10.15 5.75
N GLY A 47 -6.68 -9.64 6.23
CA GLY A 47 -6.59 -8.27 6.72
C GLY A 47 -6.49 -7.27 5.56
N PRO A 48 -7.07 -6.07 5.69
CA PRO A 48 -6.88 -5.00 4.71
C PRO A 48 -5.44 -4.45 4.75
N LEU A 49 -5.02 -3.89 3.61
CA LEU A 49 -3.99 -2.86 3.57
C LEU A 49 -4.73 -1.52 3.67
N TRP A 50 -4.30 -0.65 4.57
CA TRP A 50 -4.86 0.69 4.74
C TRP A 50 -3.95 1.71 4.06
N VAL A 51 -4.56 2.69 3.40
CA VAL A 51 -3.94 3.81 2.67
C VAL A 51 -4.61 5.12 3.09
N GLU A 52 -4.02 6.26 2.75
CA GLU A 52 -4.70 7.56 2.84
C GLU A 52 -6.02 7.55 2.06
N ALA A 53 -7.09 8.05 2.68
CA ALA A 53 -8.41 8.15 2.08
C ALA A 53 -8.46 9.20 0.97
N ARG A 54 -8.78 8.80 -0.26
CA ARG A 54 -8.65 9.64 -1.46
C ARG A 54 -9.61 10.84 -1.48
N GLN A 55 -10.83 10.70 -0.94
CA GLN A 55 -11.82 11.77 -0.92
C GLN A 55 -11.47 12.87 0.09
N ASP A 56 -10.78 12.50 1.17
CA ASP A 56 -10.45 13.41 2.26
C ASP A 56 -9.05 14.01 2.12
N ALA A 57 -8.15 13.36 1.35
CA ALA A 57 -6.79 13.85 1.08
C ALA A 57 -6.75 15.30 0.56
N ARG A 58 -7.70 15.71 -0.29
CA ARG A 58 -7.76 17.08 -0.83
C ARG A 58 -8.15 18.15 0.21
N ASN A 59 -8.81 17.74 1.28
CA ASN A 59 -9.27 18.61 2.36
C ASN A 59 -8.45 18.41 3.65
N SER A 60 -7.50 17.48 3.64
CA SER A 60 -6.65 17.19 4.77
C SER A 60 -5.69 18.35 5.01
N THR A 61 -5.61 18.81 6.26
CA THR A 61 -4.61 19.78 6.71
C THR A 61 -3.36 19.09 7.27
N SER A 62 -3.33 17.76 7.24
CA SER A 62 -2.19 16.99 7.71
C SER A 62 -0.96 17.25 6.85
N GLN A 63 0.18 17.45 7.51
CA GLN A 63 1.48 17.56 6.85
C GLN A 63 1.93 16.25 6.19
N LEU A 64 1.26 15.13 6.51
CA LEU A 64 1.43 13.82 5.90
C LEU A 64 0.30 13.51 4.93
N SER A 65 -0.23 14.50 4.23
CA SER A 65 -1.09 14.24 3.08
C SER A 65 -0.26 14.09 1.81
N SER A 66 -0.73 13.29 0.85
CA SER A 66 -0.08 13.06 -0.46
C SER A 66 0.08 14.32 -1.34
N GLY A 67 -0.31 15.52 -0.86
CA GLY A 67 0.16 16.81 -1.40
C GLY A 67 -0.15 17.11 -2.87
N GLY A 68 -0.94 16.26 -3.53
CA GLY A 68 -1.28 16.36 -4.96
C GLY A 68 -0.59 15.34 -5.87
N ASP A 69 0.46 14.63 -5.43
CA ASP A 69 1.10 13.59 -6.25
C ASP A 69 0.37 12.24 -6.21
N GLY A 70 -0.57 12.06 -5.26
CA GLY A 70 -1.43 10.87 -5.16
C GLY A 70 -0.74 9.63 -4.60
N VAL A 71 0.47 9.77 -4.05
CA VAL A 71 1.20 8.69 -3.38
C VAL A 71 0.89 8.69 -1.89
N THR A 72 0.25 7.62 -1.39
CA THR A 72 -0.05 7.54 0.04
C THR A 72 1.25 7.53 0.85
N PRO A 73 1.41 8.43 1.83
CA PRO A 73 2.62 8.51 2.65
C PRO A 73 2.65 7.44 3.76
N LEU A 74 1.52 6.76 3.98
CA LEU A 74 1.37 5.73 5.00
C LEU A 74 0.70 4.49 4.44
N LEU A 75 1.22 3.32 4.83
CA LEU A 75 0.64 2.00 4.57
C LEU A 75 0.58 1.23 5.89
N ILE A 76 -0.59 0.70 6.24
CA ILE A 76 -0.75 -0.11 7.46
C ILE A 76 -1.41 -1.45 7.11
N THR A 77 -0.83 -2.55 7.57
CA THR A 77 -1.48 -3.86 7.45
C THR A 77 -1.18 -4.75 8.65
N GLY A 78 -2.16 -5.59 8.99
CA GLY A 78 -1.99 -6.69 9.94
C GLY A 78 -1.47 -7.97 9.29
N ASN A 79 -1.26 -8.00 7.96
CA ASN A 79 -0.90 -9.20 7.24
C ASN A 79 0.57 -9.63 7.40
N ASP A 80 1.40 -8.84 8.10
CA ASP A 80 2.81 -9.16 8.38
C ASP A 80 3.62 -9.43 7.10
N PHE A 81 3.82 -8.37 6.31
CA PHE A 81 4.68 -8.43 5.12
C PHE A 81 6.13 -8.77 5.46
N ALA A 82 6.67 -8.15 6.51
CA ALA A 82 8.05 -8.36 6.91
C ALA A 82 8.32 -9.85 7.19
N GLY A 83 7.42 -10.54 7.86
CA GLY A 83 7.53 -11.98 8.08
C GLY A 83 7.39 -12.82 6.81
N ALA A 84 6.60 -12.39 5.83
CA ALA A 84 6.54 -13.07 4.53
C ALA A 84 7.79 -12.86 3.66
N TRP A 85 8.44 -11.71 3.77
CA TRP A 85 9.63 -11.34 3.01
C TRP A 85 10.95 -11.77 3.66
N ALA A 86 10.93 -12.12 4.95
CA ALA A 86 12.11 -12.52 5.68
C ALA A 86 12.70 -13.82 5.12
N VAL A 87 13.95 -13.75 4.68
CA VAL A 87 14.74 -14.88 4.19
C VAL A 87 16.06 -14.99 4.96
N ASP A 88 16.55 -16.22 5.12
CA ASP A 88 17.87 -16.48 5.67
C ASP A 88 18.99 -16.25 4.63
N GLN A 89 20.25 -16.49 5.01
CA GLN A 89 21.39 -16.32 4.11
C GLN A 89 21.41 -17.31 2.93
N GLN A 90 20.66 -18.40 3.02
CA GLN A 90 20.51 -19.39 1.96
C GLN A 90 19.28 -19.10 1.06
N GLY A 91 18.51 -18.05 1.37
CA GLY A 91 17.31 -17.67 0.64
C GLY A 91 16.05 -18.42 1.07
N ASN A 92 16.12 -19.23 2.13
CA ASN A 92 14.93 -19.92 2.64
C ASN A 92 14.07 -18.95 3.45
N SER A 93 12.75 -19.12 3.37
CA SER A 93 11.83 -18.32 4.17
C SER A 93 12.02 -18.55 5.66
N MET A 94 12.21 -17.48 6.44
CA MET A 94 12.43 -17.58 7.89
C MET A 94 11.15 -17.94 8.67
N LEU A 95 9.99 -17.53 8.15
CA LEU A 95 8.69 -17.76 8.78
C LEU A 95 7.71 -18.35 7.77
N PRO A 96 6.91 -19.36 8.14
CA PRO A 96 5.86 -19.90 7.27
C PRO A 96 4.71 -18.89 7.13
N THR A 97 4.01 -18.93 6.00
CA THR A 97 2.68 -18.30 5.88
C THR A 97 1.69 -19.04 6.76
N VAL A 98 0.60 -18.36 7.15
CA VAL A 98 -0.44 -18.90 8.01
C VAL A 98 -1.80 -18.76 7.33
N PRO A 99 -2.42 -19.86 6.87
CA PRO A 99 -1.85 -21.22 6.79
C PRO A 99 -0.68 -21.31 5.80
N PRO A 100 0.13 -22.40 5.83
CA PRO A 100 1.19 -22.60 4.85
C PRO A 100 0.64 -22.64 3.42
N ASP A 101 1.07 -21.68 2.62
CA ASP A 101 0.68 -21.49 1.22
C ASP A 101 1.80 -20.74 0.49
N ASP A 102 2.47 -21.43 -0.44
CA ASP A 102 3.53 -20.85 -1.26
C ASP A 102 3.00 -19.78 -2.21
N MET A 103 1.76 -19.93 -2.69
CA MET A 103 1.14 -18.91 -3.51
C MET A 103 0.89 -17.64 -2.71
N GLN A 104 0.45 -17.75 -1.46
CA GLN A 104 0.30 -16.57 -0.59
C GLN A 104 1.62 -15.80 -0.45
N ARG A 105 2.74 -16.50 -0.30
CA ARG A 105 4.07 -15.87 -0.20
C ARG A 105 4.48 -15.20 -1.51
N GLU A 106 4.26 -15.85 -2.63
CA GLU A 106 4.48 -15.25 -3.95
C GLU A 106 3.68 -13.95 -4.11
N TYR A 107 2.40 -13.94 -3.73
CA TYR A 107 1.60 -12.71 -3.72
C TYR A 107 2.12 -11.65 -2.75
N ALA A 108 2.69 -12.05 -1.60
CA ALA A 108 3.35 -11.11 -0.69
C ALA A 108 4.58 -10.45 -1.35
N TYR A 109 5.40 -11.20 -2.09
CA TYR A 109 6.52 -10.60 -2.85
C TYR A 109 6.02 -9.63 -3.92
N ARG A 110 4.96 -9.99 -4.64
CA ARG A 110 4.33 -9.09 -5.63
C ARG A 110 3.78 -7.82 -5.01
N ALA A 111 3.20 -7.92 -3.81
CA ALA A 111 2.78 -6.76 -3.04
C ALA A 111 3.97 -5.83 -2.74
N GLY A 112 5.11 -6.39 -2.30
CA GLY A 112 6.35 -5.64 -2.09
C GLY A 112 6.84 -4.93 -3.34
N VAL A 113 6.85 -5.61 -4.50
CA VAL A 113 7.21 -5.00 -5.79
C VAL A 113 6.24 -3.87 -6.16
N ASN A 114 4.93 -4.07 -6.00
CA ASN A 114 3.94 -3.03 -6.28
C ASN A 114 4.12 -1.81 -5.37
N ILE A 115 4.41 -2.01 -4.08
CA ILE A 115 4.68 -0.93 -3.11
C ILE A 115 5.93 -0.15 -3.53
N MET A 116 7.04 -0.84 -3.81
CA MET A 116 8.29 -0.18 -4.23
C MET A 116 8.10 0.61 -5.52
N MET A 117 7.44 0.02 -6.52
CA MET A 117 7.17 0.72 -7.77
C MET A 117 6.23 1.91 -7.56
N TYR A 118 5.26 1.80 -6.66
CA TYR A 118 4.30 2.87 -6.38
C TYR A 118 4.99 4.05 -5.69
N MET A 119 5.85 3.77 -4.73
CA MET A 119 6.66 4.80 -4.05
C MET A 119 7.67 5.47 -4.99
N LEU A 120 8.30 4.71 -5.90
CA LEU A 120 9.39 5.21 -6.75
C LEU A 120 8.92 5.92 -8.02
N THR A 121 7.75 5.56 -8.53
CA THR A 121 7.22 6.15 -9.79
C THR A 121 6.03 7.09 -9.56
N GLY A 122 5.61 7.19 -8.29
CA GLY A 122 4.45 7.93 -7.87
C GLY A 122 3.22 7.60 -8.69
N ASN A 123 2.51 8.65 -9.12
CA ASN A 123 1.26 8.51 -9.85
C ASN A 123 1.39 8.59 -11.38
N TYR A 124 2.58 8.28 -11.92
CA TYR A 124 2.82 8.24 -13.36
C TYR A 124 1.72 7.48 -14.16
N LYS A 125 1.06 6.48 -13.54
CA LYS A 125 -0.07 5.76 -14.15
C LYS A 125 -1.44 6.45 -14.04
N ALA A 126 -1.76 7.23 -13.01
CA ALA A 126 -3.03 7.98 -13.01
C ALA A 126 -2.92 9.36 -13.67
N ASP A 127 -1.72 9.86 -13.93
CA ASP A 127 -1.51 11.02 -14.81
C ASP A 127 -1.94 10.72 -16.26
N GLN A 128 -1.98 9.45 -16.67
CA GLN A 128 -2.49 9.05 -18.00
C GLN A 128 -3.99 9.32 -18.21
N VAL A 129 -4.76 9.54 -17.14
CA VAL A 129 -6.21 9.85 -17.26
C VAL A 129 -6.42 11.30 -17.74
N HIS A 130 -5.44 12.18 -17.57
CA HIS A 130 -5.49 13.56 -18.07
C HIS A 130 -4.97 13.72 -19.51
N VAL A 131 -4.33 12.68 -20.07
CA VAL A 131 -3.74 12.73 -21.42
C VAL A 131 -4.76 13.06 -22.51
N PRO A 132 -6.00 12.51 -22.53
CA PRO A 132 -6.99 12.90 -23.53
C PRO A 132 -7.34 14.40 -23.50
N ALA A 133 -7.47 14.99 -22.32
CA ALA A 133 -7.77 16.42 -22.14
C ALA A 133 -6.58 17.33 -22.48
N LEU A 134 -5.34 16.84 -22.34
CA LEU A 134 -4.13 17.54 -22.77
C LEU A 134 -3.97 17.52 -24.30
N LEU A 135 -4.34 16.41 -24.95
CA LEU A 135 -4.33 16.29 -26.41
C LEU A 135 -5.39 17.18 -27.08
N GLU A 136 -6.58 17.35 -26.48
CA GLU A 136 -7.61 18.29 -26.97
C GLU A 136 -7.15 19.76 -26.96
N ARG A 137 -6.30 20.15 -26.01
CA ARG A 137 -5.79 21.53 -25.90
C ARG A 137 -4.62 21.85 -26.82
N LEU A 138 -3.88 20.83 -27.28
CA LEU A 138 -2.78 20.98 -28.24
C LEU A 138 -3.25 20.87 -29.70
N GLY A 139 -4.49 20.41 -29.92
CA GLY A 139 -5.15 20.37 -31.22
C GLY A 139 -5.96 21.63 -31.57
N GLN A 140 -5.89 22.66 -30.72
CA GLN A 140 -6.36 24.04 -30.97
C GLN A 140 -5.15 24.95 -31.14
#